data_AF-A0AA35D5L8-F1
#
_entry.id   AF-A0AA35D5L8-F1
#
_cell.length_a   1.000
_cell.length_b   1.000
_cell.length_c   1.000
_cell.angle_alpha   90.00
_cell.angle_beta   90.00
_cell.angle_gamma   90.00
#
_symmetry.space_group_name_H-M   'P 1'
#
loop_
_entity.id
_entity.type
_entity.pdbx_description
1 polymer ?
#
loop_
_entity_poly.entity_id
_entity_poly.type
_entity_poly.pdbx_seq_one_letter_code
_entity_poly.pdbx_strand_id
1 'polypeptide(L)'
;MPERHSPAVTYPLRAAPLLRNGLWAALILQAVLLALWAVEGAGHGRWQWLRMAGAVAIWGGCAVWGWQAWRAMPVGVLQWDGRVWTWQGPRASAVLVGSVQVVLDGQSLLLLRWPGSAQRGQRFWLQRDWAPHAWDDVRRAVYSPAHPP
;
A
#
# COMPACT_ATOMS: atom_id res chain seq x y z
N MET A 1 -0.04 -10.55 38.08
CA MET A 1 -0.47 -9.50 37.13
C MET A 1 -1.05 -10.20 35.92
N PRO A 2 -2.25 -9.87 35.41
CA PRO A 2 -2.78 -10.54 34.24
C PRO A 2 -1.96 -10.12 33.02
N GLU A 3 -1.30 -11.10 32.39
CA GLU A 3 -0.56 -10.89 31.15
C GLU A 3 -1.53 -10.39 30.07
N ARG A 4 -1.31 -9.16 29.58
CA ARG A 4 -2.05 -8.65 28.42
C ARG A 4 -1.52 -9.35 27.18
N HIS A 5 -2.05 -10.52 26.87
CA HIS A 5 -1.87 -11.13 25.57
C HIS A 5 -2.70 -10.36 24.55
N SER A 6 -2.06 -9.83 23.51
CA SER A 6 -2.78 -9.39 22.32
C SER A 6 -3.42 -10.64 21.69
N PRO A 7 -4.73 -10.62 21.38
CA PRO A 7 -5.45 -11.79 20.89
C PRO A 7 -4.81 -12.30 19.59
N ALA A 8 -4.95 -13.58 19.30
CA ALA A 8 -4.55 -14.11 17.99
C ALA A 8 -5.43 -13.47 16.92
N VAL A 9 -4.82 -12.85 15.90
CA VAL A 9 -5.55 -12.09 14.89
C VAL A 9 -5.19 -12.60 13.51
N THR A 10 -6.22 -12.87 12.71
CA THR A 10 -6.09 -13.15 11.29
C THR A 10 -6.64 -11.97 10.51
N TYR A 11 -5.81 -11.33 9.69
CA TYR A 11 -6.18 -10.18 8.87
C TYR A 11 -5.96 -10.46 7.38
N PRO A 12 -6.99 -10.33 6.53
CA PRO A 12 -6.85 -10.52 5.10
C PRO A 12 -6.11 -9.31 4.48
N LEU A 13 -5.02 -9.56 3.75
CA LEU A 13 -4.33 -8.59 2.91
C LEU A 13 -4.90 -8.68 1.48
N ARG A 14 -5.59 -7.64 1.04
CA ARG A 14 -6.18 -7.57 -0.31
C ARG A 14 -5.49 -6.47 -1.12
N ALA A 15 -5.73 -6.46 -2.44
CA ALA A 15 -5.31 -5.31 -3.24
C ALA A 15 -6.13 -4.08 -2.80
N ALA A 16 -5.44 -3.07 -2.28
CA ALA A 16 -5.97 -1.81 -1.73
C ALA A 16 -6.93 -1.07 -2.69
N PRO A 17 -8.28 -1.13 -2.51
CA PRO A 17 -9.20 -0.38 -3.34
C PRO A 17 -9.05 1.13 -3.13
N LEU A 18 -8.82 1.59 -1.89
CA LEU A 18 -8.55 3.02 -1.61
C LEU A 18 -7.33 3.53 -2.38
N LEU A 19 -6.25 2.76 -2.45
CA LEU A 19 -5.05 3.16 -3.18
C LEU A 19 -5.26 3.13 -4.70
N ARG A 20 -5.97 2.11 -5.20
CA ARG A 20 -6.35 2.05 -6.62
C ARG A 20 -7.20 3.27 -7.00
N ASN A 21 -8.21 3.59 -6.19
CA ASN A 21 -9.12 4.70 -6.42
C ASN A 21 -8.36 6.04 -6.31
N GLY A 22 -7.47 6.18 -5.33
CA GLY A 22 -6.59 7.35 -5.20
C GLY A 22 -5.65 7.52 -6.40
N LEU A 23 -5.06 6.44 -6.90
CA LEU A 23 -4.24 6.46 -8.12
C LEU A 23 -5.07 6.92 -9.33
N TRP A 24 -6.26 6.38 -9.52
CA TRP A 24 -7.15 6.80 -10.61
C TRP A 24 -7.58 8.27 -10.48
N ALA A 25 -7.97 8.71 -9.29
CA ALA A 25 -8.33 10.10 -9.04
C ALA A 25 -7.15 11.05 -9.36
N ALA A 26 -5.94 10.69 -8.93
CA ALA A 26 -4.73 11.46 -9.24
C ALA A 26 -4.42 11.48 -10.75
N LEU A 27 -4.59 10.35 -11.45
CA LEU A 27 -4.39 10.27 -12.90
C LEU A 27 -5.41 11.12 -13.68
N ILE A 28 -6.68 11.09 -13.27
CA ILE A 28 -7.75 11.90 -13.86
C ILE A 28 -7.47 13.38 -13.62
N LEU A 29 -7.12 13.76 -12.39
CA LEU A 29 -6.79 15.15 -12.06
C LEU A 29 -5.61 15.66 -12.91
N GLN A 30 -4.54 14.87 -13.03
CA GLN A 30 -3.41 15.20 -13.90
C GLN A 30 -3.81 15.32 -15.37
N ALA A 31 -4.67 14.42 -15.87
CA ALA A 31 -5.16 14.49 -17.25
C ALA A 31 -5.99 15.75 -17.50
N VAL A 32 -6.84 16.15 -16.54
CA VAL A 32 -7.61 17.40 -16.61
C VAL A 32 -6.68 18.61 -16.61
N LEU A 33 -5.68 18.65 -15.73
CA LEU A 33 -4.70 19.73 -15.70
C LEU A 33 -3.89 19.82 -17.00
N LEU A 34 -3.50 18.68 -17.57
CA LEU A 34 -2.83 18.63 -18.87
C LEU A 34 -3.73 19.12 -20.02
N ALA A 35 -5.02 18.77 -19.98
CA ALA A 35 -5.99 19.23 -20.96
C ALA A 35 -6.23 20.75 -20.86
N LEU A 36 -6.41 21.27 -19.65
CA LEU A 36 -6.53 22.71 -19.40
C LEU A 36 -5.27 23.44 -19.87
N TRP A 37 -4.09 22.93 -19.54
CA TRP A 37 -2.82 23.49 -20.00
C TRP A 37 -2.68 23.46 -21.54
N ALA A 38 -3.20 22.43 -22.20
CA ALA A 38 -3.21 22.35 -23.65
C ALA A 38 -4.16 23.39 -24.29
N VAL A 39 -5.33 23.61 -23.69
CA VAL A 39 -6.37 24.55 -24.18
C VAL A 39 -6.01 26.00 -23.92
N GLU A 40 -5.46 26.33 -22.75
CA GLU A 40 -4.96 27.67 -22.38
C GLU A 40 -3.71 28.09 -23.18
N GLY A 41 -3.25 27.21 -24.07
CA GLY A 41 -2.10 27.43 -24.92
C GLY A 41 -0.85 26.87 -24.27
N ALA A 42 -0.50 25.64 -24.65
CA ALA A 42 0.79 25.02 -24.39
C ALA A 42 1.93 25.75 -25.13
N GLY A 43 2.12 27.04 -24.85
CA GLY A 43 3.11 27.95 -25.43
C GLY A 43 3.13 27.94 -26.96
N HIS A 44 2.42 28.87 -27.58
CA HIS A 44 2.48 29.15 -29.03
C HIS A 44 3.93 29.04 -29.55
N GLY A 45 4.18 28.13 -30.50
CA GLY A 45 5.49 27.98 -31.13
C GLY A 45 5.79 26.56 -31.67
N ARG A 46 6.88 26.44 -32.44
CA ARG A 46 7.22 25.20 -33.19
C ARG A 46 7.39 23.94 -32.32
N TRP A 47 7.58 24.11 -31.01
CA TRP A 47 7.86 23.02 -30.06
C TRP A 47 6.62 22.55 -29.27
N GLN A 48 5.44 23.12 -29.52
CA GLN A 48 4.20 22.77 -28.81
C GLN A 48 3.93 21.27 -28.81
N TRP A 49 3.99 20.64 -29.99
CA TRP A 49 3.78 19.20 -30.16
C TRP A 49 4.78 18.36 -29.37
N LEU A 50 6.04 18.80 -29.30
CA LEU A 50 7.08 18.08 -28.56
C LEU A 50 6.84 18.16 -27.04
N ARG A 51 6.40 19.32 -26.53
CA ARG A 51 6.05 19.50 -25.12
C ARG A 51 4.82 18.69 -24.73
N MET A 52 3.79 18.68 -25.57
CA MET A 52 2.59 17.86 -25.36
C MET A 52 2.94 16.36 -25.38
N ALA A 53 3.74 15.91 -26.35
CA ALA A 53 4.20 14.53 -26.42
C ALA A 53 5.01 14.13 -25.17
N GLY A 54 5.92 15.00 -24.71
CA GLY A 54 6.68 14.78 -23.48
C GLY A 54 5.79 14.69 -22.23
N ALA A 55 4.82 15.59 -22.09
CA ALA A 55 3.89 15.60 -20.96
C ALA A 55 3.02 14.33 -20.93
N VAL A 56 2.48 13.92 -22.09
CA VAL A 56 1.70 12.68 -22.21
C VAL A 56 2.57 11.44 -21.94
N ALA A 57 3.82 11.42 -22.42
CA ALA A 57 4.75 10.32 -22.17
C ALA A 57 5.08 10.19 -20.68
N ILE A 58 5.34 11.30 -19.98
CA ILE A 58 5.58 11.30 -18.54
C ILE A 58 4.34 10.83 -17.78
N TRP A 59 3.17 11.37 -18.12
CA TRP A 59 1.90 10.98 -17.50
C TRP A 59 1.60 9.48 -17.70
N GLY A 60 1.77 8.98 -18.92
CA GLY A 60 1.61 7.56 -19.24
C GLY A 60 2.62 6.69 -18.50
N GLY A 61 3.87 7.12 -18.40
CA GLY A 61 4.91 6.43 -17.62
C GLY A 61 4.55 6.33 -16.14
N CYS A 62 4.08 7.42 -15.54
CA CYS A 62 3.59 7.44 -14.16
C CYS A 62 2.37 6.51 -13.96
N ALA A 63 1.45 6.49 -14.92
CA ALA A 63 0.28 5.61 -14.88
C ALA A 63 0.69 4.13 -14.92
N VAL A 64 1.59 3.76 -15.83
CA VAL A 64 2.10 2.39 -15.95
C VAL A 64 2.85 1.97 -14.69
N TRP A 65 3.72 2.84 -14.17
CA TRP A 65 4.47 2.53 -12.95
C TRP A 65 3.54 2.38 -11.73
N GLY A 66 2.57 3.28 -11.57
CA GLY A 66 1.56 3.18 -10.51
C GLY A 66 0.74 1.90 -10.61
N TRP A 67 0.34 1.51 -11.82
CA TRP A 67 -0.37 0.26 -12.07
C TRP A 67 0.47 -0.97 -11.74
N GLN A 68 1.75 -0.99 -12.15
CA GLN A 68 2.68 -2.07 -11.82
C GLN A 68 2.92 -2.17 -10.31
N ALA A 69 3.11 -1.03 -9.63
CA ALA A 69 3.27 -0.99 -8.18
C ALA A 69 2.03 -1.51 -7.44
N TRP A 70 0.82 -1.14 -7.91
CA TRP A 70 -0.43 -1.65 -7.37
C TRP A 70 -0.58 -3.17 -7.60
N ARG A 71 -0.25 -3.66 -8.79
CA ARG A 71 -0.29 -5.10 -9.11
C ARG A 71 0.75 -5.92 -8.35
N ALA A 72 1.88 -5.31 -8.02
CA ALA A 72 2.96 -5.92 -7.23
C ALA A 72 2.68 -5.89 -5.73
N MET A 73 1.53 -5.35 -5.28
CA MET A 73 1.20 -5.32 -3.86
C MET A 73 1.02 -6.73 -3.30
N PRO A 74 1.59 -7.01 -2.11
CA PRO A 74 1.41 -8.29 -1.47
C PRO A 74 -0.06 -8.48 -1.10
N VAL A 75 -0.63 -9.56 -1.60
CA VAL A 75 -1.94 -10.08 -1.22
C VAL A 75 -1.74 -11.37 -0.42
N GLY A 76 -2.66 -11.70 0.47
CA GLY A 76 -2.57 -12.90 1.28
C GLY A 76 -3.26 -12.76 2.62
N VAL A 77 -2.75 -13.47 3.62
CA VAL A 77 -3.26 -13.43 4.98
C VAL A 77 -2.11 -13.08 5.90
N LEU A 78 -2.33 -12.07 6.74
CA LEU A 78 -1.44 -11.70 7.83
C LEU A 78 -2.00 -12.29 9.12
N GLN A 79 -1.21 -13.04 9.86
CA GLN A 79 -1.61 -13.64 11.12
C GLN A 79 -0.67 -13.24 12.24
N TRP A 80 -1.23 -12.94 13.40
CA TRP A 80 -0.53 -12.75 14.66
C TRP A 80 -0.89 -13.90 15.59
N ASP A 81 0.11 -14.64 16.05
CA ASP A 81 -0.07 -15.79 16.94
C ASP A 81 0.09 -15.45 18.43
N GLY A 82 0.33 -14.17 18.76
CA GLY A 82 0.64 -13.71 20.11
C GLY A 82 2.11 -13.37 20.34
N ARG A 83 3.01 -13.82 19.46
CA ARG A 83 4.48 -13.61 19.56
C ARG A 83 5.12 -13.16 18.26
N VAL A 84 4.75 -13.75 17.13
CA VAL A 84 5.32 -13.46 15.81
C VAL A 84 4.23 -13.16 14.79
N TRP A 85 4.57 -12.30 13.84
CA TRP A 85 3.76 -12.11 12.65
C TRP A 85 4.11 -13.18 11.63
N THR A 86 3.08 -13.73 11.00
CA THR A 86 3.21 -14.62 9.85
C THR A 86 2.43 -14.07 8.67
N TRP A 87 3.01 -14.15 7.48
CA TRP A 87 2.35 -13.79 6.23
C TRP A 87 2.41 -14.94 5.24
N GLN A 88 1.23 -15.28 4.70
CA GLN A 88 1.11 -16.28 3.65
C GLN A 88 0.41 -15.66 2.43
N GLY A 89 1.16 -15.52 1.34
CA GLY A 89 0.61 -15.12 0.04
C GLY A 89 -0.11 -16.29 -0.65
N PRO A 90 -1.15 -16.05 -1.47
CA PRO A 90 -1.92 -17.10 -2.13
C PRO A 90 -1.12 -17.86 -3.20
N ARG A 91 0.03 -17.31 -3.64
CA ARG A 91 0.99 -17.95 -4.54
C ARG A 91 2.39 -18.03 -3.94
N ALA A 92 2.55 -17.67 -2.67
CA ALA A 92 3.85 -17.68 -2.02
C ALA A 92 4.14 -19.11 -1.54
N SER A 93 5.24 -19.69 -2.00
CA SER A 93 5.70 -21.02 -1.58
C SER A 93 6.21 -21.04 -0.14
N ALA A 94 6.54 -19.86 0.41
CA ALA A 94 7.10 -19.69 1.74
C ALA A 94 6.25 -18.72 2.57
N VAL A 95 6.05 -19.08 3.83
CA VAL A 95 5.46 -18.20 4.85
C VAL A 95 6.54 -17.27 5.36
N LEU A 96 6.30 -15.96 5.35
CA LEU A 96 7.19 -15.02 6.03
C LEU A 96 6.85 -15.01 7.51
N VAL A 97 7.85 -15.19 8.37
CA VAL A 97 7.72 -15.17 9.83
C VAL A 97 8.68 -14.14 10.40
N GLY A 98 8.23 -13.34 11.37
CA GLY A 98 9.07 -12.33 12.00
C GLY A 98 8.30 -11.16 12.61
N SER A 99 8.99 -10.03 12.77
CA SER A 99 8.42 -8.78 13.26
C SER A 99 8.10 -7.82 12.12
N VAL A 100 7.07 -7.00 12.33
CA VAL A 100 6.69 -5.91 11.42
C VAL A 100 7.01 -4.58 12.06
N GLN A 101 7.35 -3.59 11.22
CA GLN A 101 7.57 -2.20 11.63
C GLN A 101 6.44 -1.34 11.10
N VAL A 102 5.88 -0.48 11.95
CA VAL A 102 4.92 0.54 11.50
C VAL A 102 5.66 1.65 10.79
N VAL A 103 5.27 1.94 9.55
CA VAL A 103 5.78 3.07 8.79
C VAL A 103 4.78 4.23 8.80
N LEU A 104 3.49 3.92 8.72
CA LEU A 104 2.42 4.91 8.76
C LEU A 104 1.20 4.28 9.46
N ASP A 105 0.62 4.98 10.43
CA ASP A 105 -0.65 4.60 11.05
C ASP A 105 -1.66 5.73 10.89
N GLY A 106 -2.74 5.42 10.20
CA GLY A 106 -3.90 6.28 10.01
C GLY A 106 -5.16 5.58 10.48
N GLN A 107 -6.23 6.35 10.67
CA GLN A 107 -7.49 5.86 11.27
C GLN A 107 -8.13 4.68 10.50
N SER A 108 -7.95 4.63 9.18
CA SER A 108 -8.49 3.58 8.30
C SER A 108 -7.43 2.84 7.49
N LEU A 109 -6.15 3.23 7.61
CA LEU A 109 -5.05 2.76 6.77
C LEU A 109 -3.79 2.59 7.62
N LEU A 110 -3.15 1.43 7.52
CA LEU A 110 -1.92 1.12 8.24
C LEU A 110 -0.89 0.59 7.23
N LEU A 111 0.31 1.18 7.24
CA LEU A 111 1.44 0.75 6.44
C LEU A 111 2.47 0.06 7.32
N LEU A 112 2.69 -1.22 7.06
CA LEU A 112 3.68 -2.04 7.73
C LEU A 112 4.86 -2.33 6.79
N ARG A 113 6.05 -2.46 7.35
CA ARG A 113 7.26 -2.90 6.66
C ARG A 113 7.81 -4.15 7.33
N TRP A 114 8.24 -5.12 6.53
CA TRP A 114 8.87 -6.35 7.03
C TRP A 114 10.39 -6.29 6.83
N PRO A 115 11.17 -5.87 7.83
CA PRO A 115 12.61 -5.60 7.67
C PRO A 115 13.42 -6.85 7.28
N GLY A 116 12.98 -8.05 7.68
CA GLY A 116 13.69 -9.31 7.46
C GLY A 116 13.35 -10.05 6.15
N SER A 117 12.51 -9.52 5.26
CA SER A 117 12.21 -10.20 4.00
C SER A 117 13.37 -10.06 3.02
N ALA A 118 13.84 -11.17 2.43
CA ALA A 118 14.92 -11.21 1.43
C ALA A 118 14.73 -10.22 0.26
N GLN A 119 13.48 -9.83 -0.03
CA GLN A 119 13.14 -8.68 -0.87
C GLN A 119 13.02 -7.41 -0.03
N ARG A 120 14.12 -6.63 0.09
CA ARG A 120 14.17 -5.18 0.42
C ARG A 120 12.98 -4.61 1.23
N GLY A 121 12.69 -5.15 2.40
CA GLY A 121 11.69 -4.57 3.30
C GLY A 121 10.29 -4.49 2.68
N GLN A 122 9.64 -5.63 2.45
CA GLN A 122 8.32 -5.67 1.83
C GLN A 122 7.31 -4.81 2.62
N ARG A 123 6.54 -3.99 1.90
CA ARG A 123 5.54 -3.08 2.47
C ARG A 123 4.14 -3.65 2.30
N PHE A 124 3.37 -3.59 3.38
CA PHE A 124 2.01 -4.11 3.47
C PHE A 124 1.07 -2.96 3.80
N TRP A 125 0.10 -2.74 2.93
CA TRP A 125 -0.99 -1.80 3.18
C TRP A 125 -2.16 -2.56 3.77
N LEU A 126 -2.63 -2.16 4.94
CA LEU A 126 -3.83 -2.69 5.58
C LEU A 126 -4.92 -1.62 5.56
N GLN A 127 -6.14 -2.01 5.22
CA GLN A 127 -7.30 -1.12 5.24
C GLN A 127 -8.37 -1.68 6.16
N ARG A 128 -8.95 -0.82 7.00
CA ARG A 128 -10.01 -1.16 7.95
C ARG A 128 -11.18 -1.90 7.29
N ASP A 129 -11.55 -1.52 6.08
CA ASP A 129 -12.72 -2.06 5.36
C ASP A 129 -12.61 -3.55 5.04
N TRP A 130 -11.42 -4.15 5.10
CA TRP A 130 -11.24 -5.57 4.81
C TRP A 130 -11.72 -6.48 5.93
N ALA A 131 -11.52 -6.06 7.17
CA ALA A 131 -12.02 -6.74 8.36
C ALA A 131 -12.20 -5.72 9.49
N PRO A 132 -13.27 -4.90 9.47
CA PRO A 132 -13.46 -3.82 10.43
C PRO A 132 -13.51 -4.32 11.88
N HIS A 133 -13.99 -5.54 12.09
CA HIS A 133 -14.09 -6.20 13.40
C HIS A 133 -12.71 -6.57 13.99
N ALA A 134 -11.71 -6.83 13.15
CA ALA A 134 -10.36 -7.21 13.58
C ALA A 134 -9.39 -6.01 13.57
N TRP A 135 -9.84 -4.81 13.16
CA TRP A 135 -8.99 -3.64 12.96
C TRP A 135 -8.28 -3.18 14.25
N ASP A 136 -9.05 -3.01 15.32
CA ASP A 136 -8.49 -2.56 16.60
C ASP A 136 -7.57 -3.62 17.22
N ASP A 137 -7.87 -4.91 16.99
CA ASP A 137 -7.02 -6.01 17.44
C ASP A 137 -5.71 -6.07 16.66
N VAL A 138 -5.71 -5.86 15.35
CA VAL A 138 -4.48 -5.73 14.55
C VAL A 138 -3.65 -4.55 15.05
N ARG A 139 -4.26 -3.37 15.25
CA ARG A 139 -3.52 -2.21 15.74
C ARG A 139 -2.90 -2.48 17.11
N ARG A 140 -3.65 -3.12 18.02
CA ARG A 140 -3.11 -3.56 19.32
C ARG A 140 -1.96 -4.55 19.16
N ALA A 141 -2.07 -5.55 18.30
CA ALA A 141 -1.02 -6.53 18.05
C ALA A 141 0.25 -5.90 17.47
N VAL A 142 0.10 -4.85 16.64
CA VAL A 142 1.21 -4.13 16.02
C VAL A 142 1.94 -3.21 17.02
N TYR A 143 1.21 -2.52 17.91
CA TYR A 143 1.79 -1.57 18.88
C TYR A 143 2.16 -2.19 20.22
N SER A 144 1.49 -3.26 20.63
CA SER A 144 1.76 -4.00 21.85
C SER A 144 1.94 -5.48 21.51
N PRO A 145 2.98 -5.83 20.71
CA PRO A 145 3.43 -7.21 20.66
C PRO A 145 3.83 -7.59 22.09
N ALA A 146 3.29 -8.69 22.61
CA ALA A 146 3.54 -9.09 23.98
C ALA A 146 5.04 -9.39 24.18
N HIS A 147 5.76 -8.39 24.71
CA HIS A 147 7.20 -8.34 25.00
C HIS A 147 8.16 -8.64 23.82
N PRO A 148 9.16 -7.78 23.56
CA PRO A 148 10.37 -8.24 22.86
C PRO A 148 11.15 -9.21 23.77
N PRO A 149 11.89 -10.19 23.21
CA PRO A 149 12.89 -10.95 23.97
C PRO A 149 14.01 -10.04 24.52
#